data_AF-A0A317G361-F1
#
_entry.id   AF-A0A317G361-F1
#
_cell.length_a   1.000
_cell.length_b   1.000
_cell.length_c   1.000
_cell.angle_alpha   90.00
_cell.angle_beta   90.00
_cell.angle_gamma   90.00
#
_symmetry.space_group_name_H-M   'P 1'
#
loop_
_entity.id
_entity.type
_entity.pdbx_description
1 polymer ?
#
loop_
_entity_poly.entity_id
_entity_poly.type
_entity_poly.pdbx_seq_one_letter_code
_entity_poly.pdbx_strand_id
1 'polypeptide(L)'
;MAKGRNRRLIHAAVTTQNIISIILLSLIAIVTLTFSIAILLRNAALRKENEAYRAQLDSIQEEGYYTVSETDEMVSQAYEGGYDLARQEVLDSVQKQLESGTGITTTVRSLFPDQILIAKDGRYYFIPIDRSLSLNSFTDTDFAKNSSGVLEYKGSNAAVLGTFGIDVSKFQGEIDWEKVADSGVEYAFIRVGNRGTSTGKIVEDEYFEANIKGAIDAGIEVGVYFYSSAVNDEEALEEAKFVLDAIKPYEVTYPVVIDVERPEGSDYRTQNVTQDQMTGIVRKFCDTVKDSGYTPMIYGNNETFALMLNMAEVEDIDKWVAFYNVPLYFPYEFSIWQYSASGKIDGIKGEVDFNICVQKGW
;
A
#
# COMPACT_ATOMS: atom_id res chain seq x y z
N MET A 1 -106.26 -73.68 -42.53
CA MET A 1 -104.93 -74.08 -42.02
C MET A 1 -103.88 -72.94 -41.93
N ALA A 2 -104.22 -71.65 -42.05
CA ALA A 2 -103.24 -70.54 -42.02
C ALA A 2 -103.00 -69.87 -40.65
N LYS A 3 -103.86 -70.08 -39.64
CA LYS A 3 -103.82 -69.35 -38.35
C LYS A 3 -102.83 -69.91 -37.31
N GLY A 4 -102.47 -71.20 -37.39
CA GLY A 4 -101.58 -71.87 -36.42
C GLY A 4 -100.08 -71.70 -36.70
N ARG A 5 -99.69 -71.48 -37.96
CA ARG A 5 -98.28 -71.29 -38.37
C ARG A 5 -97.76 -69.89 -38.00
N ASN A 6 -98.65 -68.89 -38.01
CA ASN A 6 -98.32 -67.49 -37.72
C ASN A 6 -98.06 -67.22 -36.22
N ARG A 7 -98.77 -67.90 -35.32
CA ARG A 7 -98.54 -67.78 -33.85
C ARG A 7 -97.21 -68.39 -33.38
N ARG A 8 -96.73 -69.48 -34.01
CA ARG A 8 -95.43 -70.09 -33.67
C ARG A 8 -94.24 -69.26 -34.15
N LEU A 9 -94.35 -68.62 -35.32
CA LEU A 9 -93.32 -67.71 -35.85
C LEU A 9 -93.18 -66.43 -35.02
N ILE A 10 -94.30 -65.84 -34.59
CA ILE A 10 -94.29 -64.64 -33.73
C ILE A 10 -93.71 -64.97 -32.34
N HIS A 11 -94.04 -66.12 -31.76
CA HIS A 11 -93.50 -66.50 -30.45
C HIS A 11 -91.99 -66.78 -30.51
N ALA A 12 -91.50 -67.45 -31.56
CA ALA A 12 -90.07 -67.67 -31.76
C ALA A 12 -89.29 -66.37 -32.00
N ALA A 13 -89.87 -65.41 -32.73
CA ALA A 13 -89.25 -64.10 -32.98
C ALA A 13 -89.12 -63.26 -31.69
N VAL A 14 -90.16 -63.23 -30.84
CA VAL A 14 -90.15 -62.53 -29.55
C VAL A 14 -89.14 -63.16 -28.58
N THR A 15 -89.07 -64.49 -28.51
CA THR A 15 -88.08 -65.18 -27.66
C THR A 15 -86.64 -64.93 -28.14
N THR A 16 -86.41 -64.90 -29.45
CA THR A 16 -85.09 -64.58 -30.04
C THR A 16 -84.70 -63.13 -29.76
N GLN A 17 -85.63 -62.17 -29.88
CA GLN A 17 -85.38 -60.75 -29.59
C GLN A 17 -85.10 -60.49 -28.11
N ASN A 18 -85.75 -61.23 -27.21
CA ASN A 18 -85.48 -61.17 -25.77
C ASN A 18 -84.10 -61.76 -25.43
N ILE A 19 -83.71 -62.89 -26.04
CA ILE A 19 -82.37 -63.48 -25.85
C ILE A 19 -81.28 -62.53 -26.36
N ILE A 20 -81.47 -61.93 -27.55
CA ILE A 20 -80.54 -60.92 -28.09
C ILE A 20 -80.43 -59.71 -27.16
N SER A 21 -81.54 -59.24 -26.59
CA SER A 21 -81.53 -58.09 -25.66
C SER A 21 -80.81 -58.41 -24.35
N ILE A 22 -80.99 -59.62 -23.80
CA ILE A 22 -80.27 -60.08 -22.60
C ILE A 22 -78.77 -60.20 -22.88
N ILE A 23 -78.38 -60.77 -24.04
CA ILE A 23 -76.98 -60.87 -24.45
C ILE A 23 -76.37 -59.47 -24.61
N LEU A 24 -77.09 -58.54 -25.26
CA LEU A 24 -76.63 -57.16 -25.46
C LEU A 24 -76.44 -56.42 -24.13
N LEU A 25 -77.42 -56.51 -23.21
CA LEU A 25 -77.34 -55.90 -21.89
C LEU A 25 -76.21 -56.51 -21.04
N SER A 26 -76.02 -57.83 -21.13
CA SER A 26 -74.90 -58.52 -20.46
C SER A 26 -73.56 -58.08 -21.03
N LEU A 27 -73.47 -57.89 -22.36
CA LEU A 27 -72.26 -57.39 -23.01
C LEU A 27 -71.93 -55.95 -22.57
N ILE A 28 -72.94 -55.08 -22.50
CA ILE A 28 -72.80 -53.71 -22.02
C ILE A 28 -72.34 -53.70 -20.55
N ALA A 29 -72.93 -54.55 -19.70
CA ALA A 29 -72.54 -54.67 -18.29
C ALA A 29 -71.09 -55.16 -18.13
N ILE A 30 -70.64 -56.08 -18.97
CA ILE A 30 -69.24 -56.55 -18.97
C ILE A 30 -68.29 -55.44 -19.44
N VAL A 31 -68.66 -54.67 -20.46
CA VAL A 31 -67.86 -53.54 -20.95
C VAL A 31 -67.77 -52.43 -19.90
N THR A 32 -68.87 -52.09 -19.22
CA THR A 32 -68.84 -51.07 -18.15
C THR A 32 -68.06 -51.55 -16.93
N LEU A 33 -68.17 -52.84 -16.57
CA LEU A 33 -67.41 -53.42 -15.47
C LEU A 33 -65.90 -53.45 -15.79
N THR A 34 -65.52 -53.87 -16.99
CA THR A 34 -64.10 -53.89 -17.42
C THR A 34 -63.53 -52.47 -17.49
N PHE A 35 -64.29 -51.49 -17.98
CA PHE A 35 -63.90 -50.09 -17.97
C PHE A 35 -63.75 -49.52 -16.55
N SER A 36 -64.67 -49.86 -15.65
CA SER A 36 -64.60 -49.44 -14.24
C SER A 36 -63.38 -50.04 -13.53
N ILE A 37 -63.08 -51.31 -13.78
CA ILE A 37 -61.88 -51.99 -13.26
C ILE A 37 -60.61 -51.33 -13.82
N ALA A 38 -60.57 -51.01 -15.12
CA ALA A 38 -59.43 -50.34 -15.74
C ALA A 38 -59.18 -48.94 -15.12
N ILE A 39 -60.24 -48.17 -14.85
CA ILE A 39 -60.13 -46.88 -14.14
C ILE A 39 -59.60 -47.07 -12.72
N LEU A 40 -60.10 -48.06 -11.98
CA LEU A 40 -59.65 -48.35 -10.62
C LEU A 40 -58.16 -48.73 -10.59
N LEU A 41 -57.72 -49.58 -11.51
CA LEU A 41 -56.31 -49.97 -11.64
C LEU A 41 -55.43 -48.77 -11.99
N ARG A 42 -55.87 -47.91 -12.91
CA ARG A 42 -55.14 -46.68 -13.27
C ARG A 42 -55.08 -45.68 -12.11
N ASN A 43 -56.16 -45.55 -11.34
CA ASN A 43 -56.18 -44.69 -10.15
C ASN A 43 -55.25 -45.24 -9.06
N ALA A 44 -55.25 -46.55 -8.82
CA ALA A 44 -54.32 -47.19 -7.90
C ALA A 44 -52.86 -47.00 -8.32
N ALA A 45 -52.55 -47.14 -9.63
CA ALA A 45 -51.22 -46.88 -10.16
C ALA A 45 -50.79 -45.41 -9.96
N LEU A 46 -51.67 -44.46 -10.30
CA LEU A 46 -51.41 -43.03 -10.11
C LEU A 46 -51.23 -42.64 -8.63
N ARG A 47 -51.95 -43.29 -7.72
CA ARG A 47 -51.75 -43.08 -6.27
C ARG A 47 -50.37 -43.54 -5.82
N LYS A 48 -49.94 -44.73 -6.25
CA LYS A 48 -48.61 -45.26 -5.93
C LYS A 48 -47.49 -44.38 -6.50
N GLU A 49 -47.69 -43.85 -7.71
CA GLU A 49 -46.75 -42.92 -8.34
C GLU A 49 -46.68 -41.58 -7.57
N ASN A 50 -47.82 -41.03 -7.15
CA ASN A 50 -47.87 -39.83 -6.30
C ASN A 50 -47.22 -40.05 -4.93
N GLU A 51 -47.42 -41.22 -4.30
CA GLU A 51 -46.77 -41.57 -3.04
C GLU A 51 -45.25 -41.66 -3.21
N ALA A 52 -44.77 -42.23 -4.31
CA ALA A 52 -43.34 -42.28 -4.63
C ALA A 52 -42.76 -40.87 -4.86
N TYR A 53 -43.47 -40.00 -5.58
CA TYR A 53 -43.04 -38.60 -5.76
C TYR A 53 -43.02 -37.82 -4.44
N ARG A 54 -43.99 -38.05 -3.56
CA ARG A 54 -44.00 -37.46 -2.22
C ARG A 54 -42.84 -37.96 -1.37
N ALA A 55 -42.57 -39.25 -1.36
CA ALA A 55 -41.43 -39.82 -0.65
C ALA A 55 -40.09 -39.29 -1.18
N GLN A 56 -39.97 -39.08 -2.50
CA GLN A 56 -38.80 -38.43 -3.10
C GLN A 56 -38.66 -36.96 -2.66
N LEU A 57 -39.77 -36.21 -2.64
CA LEU A 57 -39.80 -34.82 -2.14
C LEU A 57 -39.42 -34.73 -0.66
N ASP A 58 -39.96 -35.61 0.18
CA ASP A 58 -39.67 -35.67 1.60
C ASP A 58 -38.19 -36.04 1.84
N SER A 59 -37.63 -36.99 1.07
CA SER A 59 -36.20 -37.32 1.15
C SER A 59 -35.27 -36.19 0.68
N ILE A 60 -35.70 -35.42 -0.32
CA ILE A 60 -34.95 -34.24 -0.81
C ILE A 60 -34.96 -33.12 0.24
N GLN A 61 -36.06 -32.95 0.99
CA GLN A 61 -36.10 -32.00 2.11
C GLN A 61 -35.26 -32.43 3.31
N GLU A 62 -35.10 -33.73 3.57
CA GLU A 62 -34.27 -34.26 4.66
C GLU A 62 -32.76 -34.09 4.41
N GLU A 63 -32.32 -34.04 3.15
CA GLU A 63 -30.90 -33.88 2.78
C GLU A 63 -30.35 -32.44 2.91
N GLY A 64 -31.17 -31.46 3.33
CA GLY A 64 -30.70 -30.12 3.68
C GLY A 64 -30.36 -29.23 2.47
N TYR A 65 -31.22 -29.23 1.45
CA TYR A 65 -31.10 -28.30 0.32
C TYR A 65 -31.88 -27.00 0.60
N TYR A 66 -31.18 -25.87 0.61
CA TYR A 66 -31.79 -24.55 0.62
C TYR A 66 -32.39 -24.24 -0.76
N THR A 67 -33.55 -23.59 -0.79
CA THR A 67 -34.02 -22.96 -2.02
C THR A 67 -33.04 -21.86 -2.44
N VAL A 68 -33.06 -21.47 -3.71
CA VAL A 68 -32.23 -20.34 -4.20
C VAL A 68 -32.53 -19.07 -3.38
N SER A 69 -33.79 -18.83 -3.04
CA SER A 69 -34.20 -17.68 -2.21
C SER A 69 -33.64 -17.73 -0.80
N GLU A 70 -33.65 -18.90 -0.13
CA GLU A 70 -33.07 -19.05 1.21
C GLU A 70 -31.54 -18.95 1.16
N THR A 71 -30.92 -19.47 0.10
CA THR A 71 -29.48 -19.33 -0.12
C THR A 71 -29.11 -17.85 -0.32
N ASP A 72 -29.87 -17.12 -1.13
CA ASP A 72 -29.66 -15.69 -1.37
C ASP A 72 -29.86 -14.87 -0.09
N GLU A 73 -30.88 -15.19 0.71
CA GLU A 73 -31.14 -14.54 2.00
C GLU A 73 -30.03 -14.83 3.02
N MET A 74 -29.56 -16.07 3.12
CA MET A 74 -28.43 -16.45 3.99
C MET A 74 -27.13 -15.79 3.56
N VAL A 75 -26.85 -15.71 2.25
CA VAL A 75 -25.69 -15.00 1.70
C VAL A 75 -25.80 -13.51 2.00
N SER A 76 -26.98 -12.91 1.85
CA SER A 76 -27.22 -11.50 2.18
C SER A 76 -27.00 -11.22 3.66
N GLN A 77 -27.56 -12.03 4.55
CA GLN A 77 -27.39 -11.89 6.01
C GLN A 77 -25.94 -12.12 6.45
N ALA A 78 -25.25 -13.11 5.87
CA ALA A 78 -23.84 -13.34 6.13
C ALA A 78 -22.97 -12.18 5.62
N TYR A 79 -23.32 -11.59 4.48
CA TYR A 79 -22.64 -10.43 3.91
C TYR A 79 -22.84 -9.17 4.76
N GLU A 80 -24.08 -8.88 5.16
CA GLU A 80 -24.40 -7.73 6.03
C GLU A 80 -23.79 -7.89 7.43
N GLY A 81 -23.93 -9.06 8.05
CA GLY A 81 -23.33 -9.35 9.36
C GLY A 81 -21.81 -9.29 9.34
N GLY A 82 -21.17 -9.81 8.27
CA GLY A 82 -19.73 -9.71 8.08
C GLY A 82 -19.26 -8.26 7.84
N TYR A 83 -20.04 -7.48 7.09
CA TYR A 83 -19.76 -6.06 6.85
C TYR A 83 -19.82 -5.23 8.13
N ASP A 84 -20.86 -5.42 8.94
CA ASP A 84 -21.04 -4.70 10.21
C ASP A 84 -19.95 -5.05 11.22
N LEU A 85 -19.56 -6.32 11.30
CA LEU A 85 -18.45 -6.76 12.15
C LEU A 85 -17.13 -6.12 11.71
N ALA A 86 -16.78 -6.20 10.43
CA ALA A 86 -15.55 -5.60 9.90
C ALA A 86 -15.52 -4.08 10.09
N ARG A 87 -16.67 -3.41 9.89
CA ARG A 87 -16.83 -1.99 10.17
C ARG A 87 -16.57 -1.67 11.63
N GLN A 88 -17.16 -2.45 12.55
CA GLN A 88 -16.99 -2.22 13.98
C GLN A 88 -15.55 -2.44 14.41
N GLU A 89 -14.88 -3.47 13.89
CA GLU A 89 -13.45 -3.71 14.15
C GLU A 89 -12.57 -2.53 13.74
N VAL A 90 -12.81 -1.95 12.57
CA VAL A 90 -12.09 -0.75 12.10
C VAL A 90 -12.36 0.44 13.02
N LEU A 91 -13.62 0.70 13.37
CA LEU A 91 -13.99 1.82 14.25
C LEU A 91 -13.40 1.67 15.66
N ASP A 92 -13.47 0.47 16.23
CA ASP A 92 -12.90 0.14 17.55
C ASP A 92 -11.38 0.28 17.54
N SER A 93 -10.71 -0.15 16.46
CA SER A 93 -9.27 0.01 16.28
C SER A 93 -8.87 1.49 16.22
N VAL A 94 -9.58 2.30 15.42
CA VAL A 94 -9.34 3.75 15.31
C VAL A 94 -9.56 4.42 16.66
N GLN A 95 -10.67 4.13 17.34
CA GLN A 95 -10.98 4.69 18.65
C GLN A 95 -9.88 4.35 19.67
N LYS A 96 -9.49 3.08 19.77
CA LYS A 96 -8.47 2.61 20.69
C LYS A 96 -7.12 3.29 20.45
N GLN A 97 -6.71 3.45 19.19
CA GLN A 97 -5.46 4.13 18.85
C GLN A 97 -5.50 5.60 19.31
N LEU A 98 -6.56 6.33 18.99
CA LEU A 98 -6.71 7.73 19.40
C LEU A 98 -6.79 7.91 20.92
N GLU A 99 -7.52 7.04 21.63
CA GLU A 99 -7.60 7.06 23.10
C GLU A 99 -6.26 6.75 23.77
N SER A 100 -5.39 5.97 23.11
CA SER A 100 -4.03 5.70 23.59
C SER A 100 -3.04 6.84 23.32
N GLY A 101 -3.48 7.91 22.65
CA GLY A 101 -2.67 9.07 22.30
C GLY A 101 -1.91 8.95 20.98
N THR A 102 -2.19 7.92 20.16
CA THR A 102 -1.67 7.85 18.78
C THR A 102 -2.16 9.06 17.99
N GLY A 103 -1.24 9.75 17.31
CA GLY A 103 -1.58 10.90 16.47
C GLY A 103 -2.48 10.49 15.30
N ILE A 104 -3.41 11.37 14.92
CA ILE A 104 -4.40 11.12 13.87
C ILE A 104 -3.78 10.63 12.56
N THR A 105 -2.65 11.21 12.16
CA THR A 105 -1.94 10.83 10.93
C THR A 105 -1.44 9.40 10.99
N THR A 106 -0.90 8.96 12.14
CA THR A 106 -0.44 7.58 12.34
C THR A 106 -1.61 6.60 12.35
N THR A 107 -2.73 6.96 12.97
CA THR A 107 -3.95 6.15 12.94
C THR A 107 -4.46 5.95 11.52
N VAL A 108 -4.55 7.02 10.72
CA VAL A 108 -4.96 6.90 9.31
C VAL A 108 -3.96 6.07 8.51
N ARG A 109 -2.65 6.25 8.70
CA ARG A 109 -1.62 5.41 8.04
C ARG A 109 -1.84 3.92 8.29
N SER A 110 -2.19 3.52 9.51
CA SER A 110 -2.40 2.10 9.86
C SER A 110 -3.55 1.44 9.07
N LEU A 111 -4.48 2.22 8.53
CA LEU A 111 -5.61 1.74 7.74
C LEU A 111 -5.25 1.50 6.26
N PHE A 112 -4.12 2.03 5.79
CA PHE A 112 -3.69 1.97 4.39
C PHE A 112 -2.23 1.49 4.28
N PRO A 113 -1.93 0.24 4.66
CA PRO A 113 -0.56 -0.27 4.73
C PRO A 113 0.17 -0.34 3.38
N ASP A 114 -0.57 -0.35 2.27
CA ASP A 114 -0.02 -0.36 0.90
C ASP A 114 0.16 1.04 0.31
N GLN A 115 0.01 2.10 1.12
CA GLN A 115 0.05 3.49 0.65
C GLN A 115 0.90 4.38 1.58
N ILE A 116 1.63 5.29 0.96
CA ILE A 116 2.28 6.41 1.64
C ILE A 116 1.24 7.51 1.83
N LEU A 117 1.05 7.94 3.08
CA LEU A 117 0.17 9.04 3.45
C LEU A 117 0.98 10.32 3.66
N ILE A 118 0.75 11.30 2.79
CA ILE A 118 1.35 12.63 2.87
C ILE A 118 0.28 13.66 3.21
N ALA A 119 0.48 14.42 4.28
CA ALA A 119 -0.35 15.57 4.62
C ALA A 119 0.28 16.84 4.05
N LYS A 120 -0.41 17.50 3.11
CA LYS A 120 0.10 18.71 2.42
C LYS A 120 -1.05 19.64 2.08
N ASP A 121 -0.87 20.94 2.33
CA ASP A 121 -1.83 22.01 1.96
C ASP A 121 -3.27 21.77 2.46
N GLY A 122 -3.39 21.24 3.69
CA GLY A 122 -4.68 20.93 4.30
C GLY A 122 -5.40 19.70 3.73
N ARG A 123 -4.73 18.90 2.89
CA ARG A 123 -5.26 17.65 2.34
C ARG A 123 -4.30 16.47 2.56
N TYR A 124 -4.84 15.27 2.39
CA TYR A 124 -4.08 14.02 2.44
C TYR A 124 -3.94 13.42 1.05
N TYR A 125 -2.75 12.95 0.73
CA TYR A 125 -2.43 12.21 -0.48
C TYR A 125 -2.15 10.77 -0.10
N PHE A 126 -2.77 9.85 -0.82
CA PHE A 126 -2.61 8.41 -0.67
C PHE A 126 -1.87 7.89 -1.89
N ILE A 127 -0.57 7.67 -1.77
CA ILE A 127 0.30 7.26 -2.88
C ILE A 127 0.54 5.76 -2.76
N PRO A 128 0.18 4.93 -3.75
CA PRO A 128 0.51 3.50 -3.72
C PRO A 128 2.02 3.28 -3.56
N ILE A 129 2.40 2.32 -2.70
CA ILE A 129 3.79 1.87 -2.61
C ILE A 129 4.10 1.04 -3.84
N ASP A 130 5.11 1.44 -4.61
CA ASP A 130 5.58 0.67 -5.76
C ASP A 130 6.45 -0.50 -5.29
N ARG A 131 5.85 -1.69 -5.25
CA ARG A 131 6.52 -2.92 -4.81
C ARG A 131 7.49 -3.50 -5.86
N SER A 132 7.62 -2.88 -7.03
CA SER A 132 8.69 -3.22 -7.97
C SER A 132 10.04 -2.58 -7.62
N LEU A 133 10.02 -1.54 -6.78
CA LEU A 133 11.22 -0.90 -6.24
C LEU A 133 11.72 -1.62 -5.00
N SER A 134 12.98 -1.38 -4.67
CA SER A 134 13.64 -1.98 -3.51
C SER A 134 13.04 -1.39 -2.24
N LEU A 135 12.44 -2.25 -1.42
CA LEU A 135 11.87 -1.89 -0.14
C LEU A 135 12.90 -2.08 0.96
N ASN A 136 12.92 -1.20 1.97
CA ASN A 136 13.74 -1.47 3.13
C ASN A 136 13.17 -2.64 3.94
N SER A 137 14.02 -3.25 4.75
CA SER A 137 13.71 -4.43 5.57
C SER A 137 13.60 -4.11 7.06
N PHE A 138 13.57 -2.83 7.43
CA PHE A 138 13.56 -2.43 8.83
C PHE A 138 12.18 -2.58 9.46
N THR A 139 12.19 -2.87 10.75
CA THR A 139 11.02 -3.00 11.61
C THR A 139 11.01 -1.91 12.66
N ASP A 140 9.84 -1.70 13.28
CA ASP A 140 9.66 -0.68 14.32
C ASP A 140 10.54 -0.88 15.57
N THR A 141 11.13 -2.07 15.73
CA THR A 141 12.01 -2.43 16.84
C THR A 141 13.50 -2.33 16.52
N ASP A 142 13.86 -2.10 15.26
CA ASP A 142 15.26 -2.09 14.82
C ASP A 142 16.00 -0.82 15.23
N PHE A 143 15.32 0.22 15.68
CA PHE A 143 15.94 1.47 16.07
C PHE A 143 15.42 1.99 17.40
N ALA A 144 16.33 2.41 18.27
CA ALA A 144 16.00 3.02 19.55
C ALA A 144 16.93 4.19 19.86
N LYS A 145 16.38 5.30 20.37
CA LYS A 145 17.18 6.44 20.84
C LYS A 145 17.76 6.14 22.22
N ASN A 146 19.04 6.44 22.41
CA ASN A 146 19.66 6.43 23.73
C ASN A 146 19.34 7.70 24.53
N SER A 147 19.92 7.85 25.73
CA SER A 147 19.66 8.99 26.62
C SER A 147 20.08 10.35 26.05
N SER A 148 21.00 10.36 25.09
CA SER A 148 21.48 11.57 24.41
C SER A 148 20.67 11.86 23.14
N GLY A 149 19.66 11.06 22.84
CA GLY A 149 18.84 11.19 21.63
C GLY A 149 19.48 10.59 20.38
N VAL A 150 20.68 10.01 20.48
CA VAL A 150 21.35 9.33 19.36
C VAL A 150 20.62 8.02 19.08
N LEU A 151 20.29 7.80 17.81
CA LEU A 151 19.60 6.60 17.35
C LEU A 151 20.60 5.46 17.18
N GLU A 152 20.26 4.29 17.72
CA GLU A 152 21.08 3.09 17.67
C GLU A 152 20.32 1.98 16.94
N TYR A 153 21.01 1.26 16.06
CA TYR A 153 20.48 0.04 15.46
C TYR A 153 20.46 -1.11 16.48
N LYS A 154 19.30 -1.75 16.65
CA LYS A 154 19.02 -2.87 17.57
C LYS A 154 18.63 -4.15 16.86
N GLY A 155 18.50 -4.11 15.53
CA GLY A 155 18.16 -5.27 14.74
C GLY A 155 19.28 -6.30 14.66
N SER A 156 18.94 -7.48 14.14
CA SER A 156 19.87 -8.63 14.08
C SER A 156 20.71 -8.68 12.80
N ASN A 157 20.48 -7.80 11.82
CA ASN A 157 21.22 -7.83 10.56
C ASN A 157 22.60 -7.19 10.73
N ALA A 158 23.63 -8.02 10.83
CA ALA A 158 25.01 -7.57 11.02
C ALA A 158 25.61 -6.78 9.83
N ALA A 159 24.92 -6.74 8.68
CA ALA A 159 25.34 -5.90 7.55
C ALA A 159 24.99 -4.42 7.73
N VAL A 160 24.09 -4.09 8.68
CA VAL A 160 23.69 -2.72 8.99
C VAL A 160 24.73 -2.08 9.91
N LEU A 161 25.26 -0.92 9.53
CA LEU A 161 26.32 -0.26 10.30
C LEU A 161 25.82 0.39 11.59
N GLY A 162 24.78 1.24 11.48
CA GLY A 162 24.30 2.03 12.62
C GLY A 162 25.24 3.16 13.04
N THR A 163 25.98 3.72 12.09
CA THR A 163 27.00 4.77 12.30
C THR A 163 26.32 6.11 12.57
N PHE A 164 26.80 6.84 13.57
CA PHE A 164 26.24 8.14 13.95
C PHE A 164 26.94 9.28 13.19
N GLY A 165 26.14 10.17 12.59
CA GLY A 165 26.65 11.36 11.92
C GLY A 165 25.77 12.59 12.09
N ILE A 166 26.25 13.72 11.58
CA ILE A 166 25.56 15.01 11.60
C ILE A 166 25.54 15.64 10.21
N ASP A 167 24.74 16.67 10.03
CA ASP A 167 24.86 17.57 8.89
C ASP A 167 24.85 19.03 9.35
N VAL A 168 25.70 19.84 8.72
CA VAL A 168 26.00 21.19 9.20
C VAL A 168 26.15 22.19 8.05
N SER A 169 25.88 23.44 8.39
CA SER A 169 26.02 24.58 7.49
C SER A 169 26.39 25.83 8.28
N LYS A 170 26.31 27.02 7.66
CA LYS A 170 26.43 28.30 8.38
C LYS A 170 25.53 28.45 9.61
N PHE A 171 24.41 27.70 9.68
CA PHE A 171 23.48 27.81 10.80
C PHE A 171 24.05 27.32 12.14
N GLN A 172 25.05 26.46 12.11
CA GLN A 172 25.75 25.98 13.31
C GLN A 172 26.87 26.94 13.77
N GLY A 173 27.28 27.88 12.91
CA GLY A 173 28.34 28.84 13.19
C GLY A 173 29.71 28.17 13.34
N GLU A 174 30.57 28.72 14.20
CA GLU A 174 31.86 28.11 14.54
C GLU A 174 31.68 26.81 15.32
N ILE A 175 32.30 25.74 14.83
CA ILE A 175 32.25 24.38 15.39
C ILE A 175 33.61 23.98 15.96
N ASP A 176 33.61 23.45 17.19
CA ASP A 176 34.78 22.79 17.79
C ASP A 176 34.75 21.30 17.40
N TRP A 177 35.43 20.99 16.29
CA TRP A 177 35.37 19.66 15.67
C TRP A 177 36.03 18.55 16.48
N GLU A 178 37.03 18.86 17.32
CA GLU A 178 37.61 17.89 18.24
C GLU A 178 36.55 17.39 19.24
N LYS A 179 35.75 18.32 19.80
CA LYS A 179 34.64 17.94 20.70
C LYS A 179 33.50 17.21 20.00
N VAL A 180 33.24 17.55 18.73
CA VAL A 180 32.26 16.83 17.91
C VAL A 180 32.70 15.38 17.70
N ALA A 181 33.98 15.15 17.37
CA ALA A 181 34.55 13.81 17.26
C ALA A 181 34.51 13.06 18.60
N ASP A 182 34.89 13.71 19.70
CA ASP A 182 34.83 13.14 21.06
C ASP A 182 33.40 12.77 21.50
N SER A 183 32.39 13.41 20.90
CA SER A 183 30.98 13.10 21.12
C SER A 183 30.49 11.88 20.31
N GLY A 184 31.37 11.24 19.54
CA GLY A 184 31.10 10.01 18.81
C GLY A 184 30.55 10.20 17.40
N VAL A 185 30.66 11.42 16.83
CA VAL A 185 30.32 11.65 15.42
C VAL A 185 31.37 11.01 14.53
N GLU A 186 30.95 10.11 13.65
CA GLU A 186 31.83 9.36 12.76
C GLU A 186 31.87 9.95 11.35
N TYR A 187 30.78 10.61 10.93
CA TYR A 187 30.72 11.33 9.65
C TYR A 187 29.92 12.63 9.74
N ALA A 188 30.19 13.55 8.81
CA ALA A 188 29.42 14.78 8.67
C ALA A 188 29.12 15.10 7.18
N PHE A 189 27.88 15.52 6.89
CA PHE A 189 27.57 16.21 5.64
C PHE A 189 27.74 17.72 5.80
N ILE A 190 28.58 18.32 4.96
CA ILE A 190 28.87 19.75 5.00
C ILE A 190 28.15 20.45 3.83
N ARG A 191 27.38 21.50 4.13
CA ARG A 191 26.77 22.30 3.06
C ARG A 191 27.85 23.02 2.27
N VAL A 192 27.89 22.78 0.96
CA VAL A 192 28.79 23.51 0.05
C VAL A 192 28.19 24.86 -0.31
N GLY A 193 26.87 24.89 -0.53
CA GLY A 193 26.16 26.10 -0.88
C GLY A 193 24.70 25.84 -1.20
N ASN A 194 24.08 26.84 -1.80
CA ASN A 194 22.70 26.75 -2.24
C ASN A 194 22.47 27.55 -3.51
N ARG A 195 21.44 27.16 -4.27
CA ARG A 195 20.83 28.07 -5.24
C ARG A 195 19.72 28.85 -4.54
N GLY A 196 19.72 30.17 -4.70
CA GLY A 196 18.72 31.04 -4.06
C GLY A 196 17.29 30.74 -4.54
N THR A 197 16.36 30.58 -3.60
CA THR A 197 14.96 30.21 -3.84
C THR A 197 14.17 31.25 -4.65
N SER A 198 14.60 32.52 -4.62
CA SER A 198 14.00 33.61 -5.41
C SER A 198 14.85 34.01 -6.61
N THR A 199 16.15 34.26 -6.42
CA THR A 199 17.01 34.83 -7.46
C THR A 199 17.61 33.80 -8.40
N GLY A 200 17.65 32.52 -8.01
CA GLY A 200 18.35 31.47 -8.75
C GLY A 200 19.87 31.59 -8.72
N LYS A 201 20.44 32.50 -7.92
CA LYS A 201 21.89 32.67 -7.81
C LYS A 201 22.50 31.57 -6.95
N ILE A 202 23.59 30.96 -7.42
CA ILE A 202 24.42 30.06 -6.60
C ILE A 202 25.23 30.90 -5.59
N VAL A 203 25.19 30.49 -4.33
CA VAL A 203 25.89 31.10 -3.20
C VAL A 203 26.60 29.99 -2.42
N GLU A 204 27.91 30.15 -2.20
CA GLU A 204 28.68 29.28 -1.32
C GLU A 204 28.22 29.46 0.13
N ASP A 205 28.22 28.38 0.91
CA ASP A 205 28.03 28.47 2.36
C ASP A 205 29.26 29.11 3.00
N GLU A 206 29.07 30.17 3.78
CA GLU A 206 30.18 30.96 4.35
C GLU A 206 31.04 30.18 5.35
N TYR A 207 30.55 29.03 5.87
CA TYR A 207 31.29 28.12 6.74
C TYR A 207 31.76 26.85 6.04
N PHE A 208 31.48 26.65 4.74
CA PHE A 208 31.85 25.43 4.00
C PHE A 208 33.32 25.07 4.22
N GLU A 209 34.22 26.01 3.92
CA GLU A 209 35.67 25.79 3.97
C GLU A 209 36.16 25.47 5.40
N ALA A 210 35.65 26.18 6.41
CA ALA A 210 36.01 25.95 7.80
C ALA A 210 35.50 24.59 8.30
N ASN A 211 34.28 24.23 7.91
CA ASN A 211 33.64 22.99 8.32
C ASN A 211 34.29 21.76 7.68
N ILE A 212 34.53 21.78 6.36
CA ILE A 212 35.16 20.63 5.69
C ILE A 212 36.59 20.38 6.19
N LYS A 213 37.38 21.45 6.40
CA LYS A 213 38.73 21.33 6.97
C LYS A 213 38.67 20.81 8.39
N GLY A 214 37.84 21.42 9.24
CA GLY A 214 37.76 21.06 10.65
C GLY A 214 37.29 19.62 10.87
N ALA A 215 36.31 19.14 10.10
CA ALA A 215 35.85 17.76 10.17
C ALA A 215 36.95 16.77 9.75
N ILE A 216 37.64 17.03 8.61
CA ILE A 216 38.74 16.18 8.13
C ILE A 216 39.90 16.16 9.14
N ASP A 217 40.30 17.32 9.66
CA ASP A 217 41.40 17.44 10.63
C ASP A 217 41.08 16.73 11.95
N ALA A 218 39.80 16.64 12.33
CA ALA A 218 39.32 15.88 13.49
C ALA A 218 39.13 14.38 13.22
N GLY A 219 39.40 13.90 11.99
CA GLY A 219 39.28 12.49 11.61
C GLY A 219 37.85 12.01 11.36
N ILE A 220 36.91 12.93 11.13
CA ILE A 220 35.51 12.63 10.78
C ILE A 220 35.41 12.43 9.26
N GLU A 221 34.71 11.37 8.82
CA GLU A 221 34.48 11.13 7.40
C GLU A 221 33.52 12.20 6.81
N VAL A 222 33.78 12.70 5.60
CA VAL A 222 33.04 13.86 5.08
C VAL A 222 32.28 13.55 3.80
N GLY A 223 31.00 13.91 3.81
CA GLY A 223 30.15 14.05 2.63
C GLY A 223 29.78 15.52 2.45
N VAL A 224 29.17 15.86 1.32
CA VAL A 224 28.73 17.23 1.07
C VAL A 224 27.33 17.29 0.52
N TYR A 225 26.63 18.40 0.75
CA TYR A 225 25.33 18.62 0.15
C TYR A 225 25.19 20.03 -0.43
N PHE A 226 24.28 20.14 -1.40
CA PHE A 226 23.92 21.41 -2.03
C PHE A 226 22.40 21.57 -2.04
N TYR A 227 21.92 22.63 -1.39
CA TYR A 227 20.49 22.95 -1.37
C TYR A 227 20.08 23.49 -2.73
N SER A 228 19.32 22.68 -3.48
CA SER A 228 18.93 23.01 -4.84
C SER A 228 17.68 23.87 -4.88
N SER A 229 17.68 24.80 -5.82
CA SER A 229 16.46 25.49 -6.27
C SER A 229 16.50 25.62 -7.79
N ALA A 230 17.10 24.64 -8.46
CA ALA A 230 17.14 24.52 -9.90
C ALA A 230 15.73 24.36 -10.45
N VAL A 231 15.49 24.92 -11.64
CA VAL A 231 14.20 24.79 -12.35
C VAL A 231 14.33 24.07 -13.71
N ASN A 232 15.55 23.63 -14.04
CA ASN A 232 15.87 22.87 -15.25
C ASN A 232 17.25 22.19 -15.14
N ASP A 233 17.55 21.31 -16.09
CA ASP A 233 18.81 20.57 -16.19
C ASP A 233 20.07 21.46 -16.30
N GLU A 234 19.99 22.61 -16.98
CA GLU A 234 21.14 23.49 -17.13
C GLU A 234 21.58 24.05 -15.77
N GLU A 235 20.62 24.49 -14.97
CA GLU A 235 20.87 24.94 -13.60
C GLU A 235 21.36 23.79 -12.69
N ALA A 236 20.84 22.58 -12.85
CA ALA A 236 21.31 21.40 -12.11
C ALA A 236 22.78 21.06 -12.43
N LEU A 237 23.18 21.21 -13.70
CA LEU A 237 24.56 21.04 -14.14
C LEU A 237 25.49 22.12 -13.55
N GLU A 238 25.04 23.37 -13.48
CA GLU A 238 25.78 24.45 -12.81
C GLU A 238 25.99 24.15 -11.32
N GLU A 239 24.96 23.67 -10.63
CA GLU A 239 25.02 23.28 -9.22
C GLU A 239 26.02 22.14 -9.00
N ALA A 240 25.95 21.08 -9.80
CA ALA A 240 26.87 19.95 -9.71
C ALA A 240 28.33 20.39 -9.95
N LYS A 241 28.58 21.20 -10.98
CA LYS A 241 29.94 21.71 -11.27
C LYS A 241 30.47 22.59 -10.14
N PHE A 242 29.62 23.46 -9.59
CA PHE A 242 30.00 24.30 -8.46
C PHE A 242 30.45 23.45 -7.26
N VAL A 243 29.69 22.40 -6.93
CA VAL A 243 30.03 21.48 -5.84
C VAL A 243 31.35 20.76 -6.13
N LEU A 244 31.49 20.18 -7.33
CA LEU A 244 32.68 19.42 -7.73
C LEU A 244 33.96 20.28 -7.71
N ASP A 245 33.86 21.54 -8.14
CA ASP A 245 34.99 22.48 -8.09
C ASP A 245 35.36 22.83 -6.65
N ALA A 246 34.36 23.04 -5.78
CA ALA A 246 34.57 23.39 -4.37
C ALA A 246 35.21 22.25 -3.56
N ILE A 247 34.82 20.99 -3.83
CA ILE A 247 35.33 19.83 -3.08
C ILE A 247 36.67 19.29 -3.58
N LYS A 248 37.09 19.65 -4.79
CA LYS A 248 38.33 19.15 -5.43
C LYS A 248 39.59 19.15 -4.54
N PRO A 249 39.81 20.13 -3.63
CA PRO A 249 40.99 20.14 -2.76
C PRO A 249 40.93 19.17 -1.57
N TYR A 250 39.78 18.52 -1.32
CA TYR A 250 39.50 17.79 -0.10
C TYR A 250 39.24 16.30 -0.36
N GLU A 251 39.49 15.47 0.65
CA GLU A 251 39.14 14.06 0.62
C GLU A 251 37.68 13.90 1.06
N VAL A 252 36.78 13.74 0.10
CA VAL A 252 35.35 13.48 0.35
C VAL A 252 35.11 11.98 0.27
N THR A 253 34.84 11.36 1.43
CA THR A 253 34.67 9.91 1.61
C THR A 253 33.22 9.49 1.79
N TYR A 254 32.27 10.42 1.80
CA TYR A 254 30.82 10.18 1.80
C TYR A 254 30.17 10.80 0.57
N PRO A 255 28.88 10.51 0.29
CA PRO A 255 28.22 10.96 -0.92
C PRO A 255 28.20 12.48 -1.13
N VAL A 256 28.05 12.86 -2.40
CA VAL A 256 27.74 14.23 -2.82
C VAL A 256 26.24 14.31 -3.08
N VAL A 257 25.56 15.12 -2.27
CA VAL A 257 24.11 15.09 -2.13
C VAL A 257 23.46 16.28 -2.82
N ILE A 258 22.42 16.02 -3.61
CA ILE A 258 21.44 17.05 -3.96
C ILE A 258 20.34 17.08 -2.91
N ASP A 259 20.15 18.24 -2.31
CA ASP A 259 19.10 18.49 -1.33
C ASP A 259 17.91 19.13 -2.05
N VAL A 260 16.80 18.37 -2.13
CA VAL A 260 15.56 18.77 -2.79
C VAL A 260 14.43 18.80 -1.78
N GLU A 261 14.05 20.01 -1.41
CA GLU A 261 12.95 20.24 -0.48
C GLU A 261 11.72 20.82 -1.15
N ARG A 262 10.60 20.62 -0.46
CA ARG A 262 9.34 21.24 -0.81
C ARG A 262 9.48 22.77 -0.79
N PRO A 263 8.95 23.49 -1.80
CA PRO A 263 8.82 24.94 -1.74
C PRO A 263 7.89 25.37 -0.58
N GLU A 264 8.40 26.23 0.31
CA GLU A 264 7.64 26.73 1.47
C GLU A 264 6.66 27.85 1.10
N GLY A 265 6.94 28.57 0.00
CA GLY A 265 6.17 29.73 -0.44
C GLY A 265 5.80 29.67 -1.91
N SER A 266 4.71 30.35 -2.29
CA SER A 266 4.26 30.45 -3.69
C SER A 266 5.22 31.21 -4.60
N ASP A 267 6.13 31.98 -4.00
CA ASP A 267 7.17 32.79 -4.65
C ASP A 267 8.48 32.02 -4.84
N TYR A 268 8.59 30.79 -4.31
CA TYR A 268 9.72 29.93 -4.59
C TYR A 268 9.73 29.58 -6.07
N ARG A 269 10.90 29.72 -6.71
CA ARG A 269 11.04 29.45 -8.15
C ARG A 269 10.78 27.99 -8.51
N THR A 270 10.92 27.07 -7.55
CA THR A 270 10.63 25.64 -7.70
C THR A 270 9.13 25.31 -7.59
N GLN A 271 8.27 26.27 -7.25
CA GLN A 271 6.83 26.05 -7.00
C GLN A 271 6.08 25.40 -8.18
N ASN A 272 6.49 25.70 -9.42
CA ASN A 272 5.84 25.19 -10.63
C ASN A 272 6.66 24.11 -11.35
N VAL A 273 7.74 23.63 -10.74
CA VAL A 273 8.54 22.53 -11.28
C VAL A 273 7.70 21.26 -11.14
N THR A 274 7.43 20.59 -12.26
CA THR A 274 6.66 19.34 -12.27
C THR A 274 7.51 18.17 -11.74
N GLN A 275 6.85 17.05 -11.42
CA GLN A 275 7.55 15.82 -11.00
C GLN A 275 8.60 15.37 -12.03
N ASP A 276 8.24 15.35 -13.32
CA ASP A 276 9.17 14.97 -14.40
C ASP A 276 10.36 15.92 -14.49
N GLN A 277 10.13 17.24 -14.36
CA GLN A 277 11.19 18.23 -14.38
C GLN A 277 12.12 18.08 -13.16
N MET A 278 11.56 17.89 -11.97
CA MET A 278 12.35 17.68 -10.75
C MET A 278 13.16 16.38 -10.83
N THR A 279 12.57 15.33 -11.40
CA THR A 279 13.27 14.07 -11.66
C THR A 279 14.45 14.29 -12.62
N GLY A 280 14.25 15.03 -13.71
CA GLY A 280 15.32 15.41 -14.65
C GLY A 280 16.44 16.23 -14.01
N ILE A 281 16.09 17.20 -13.15
CA ILE A 281 17.05 18.02 -12.37
C ILE A 281 17.90 17.12 -11.47
N VAL A 282 17.27 16.25 -10.68
CA VAL A 282 17.96 15.32 -9.79
C VAL A 282 18.87 14.39 -10.58
N ARG A 283 18.38 13.77 -11.65
CA ARG A 283 19.19 12.91 -12.53
C ARG A 283 20.39 13.66 -13.07
N LYS A 284 20.19 14.88 -13.58
CA LYS A 284 21.26 15.67 -14.17
C LYS A 284 22.39 15.96 -13.17
N PHE A 285 22.03 16.35 -11.95
CA PHE A 285 23.01 16.58 -10.89
C PHE A 285 23.73 15.28 -10.53
N CYS A 286 22.98 14.22 -10.23
CA CYS A 286 23.53 12.94 -9.77
C CYS A 286 24.40 12.26 -10.83
N ASP A 287 24.01 12.27 -12.10
CA ASP A 287 24.79 11.72 -13.21
C ASP A 287 26.11 12.49 -13.38
N THR A 288 26.08 13.83 -13.26
CA THR A 288 27.30 14.66 -13.35
C THR A 288 28.29 14.36 -12.21
N VAL A 289 27.77 14.17 -11.00
CA VAL A 289 28.54 13.78 -9.82
C VAL A 289 29.17 12.38 -10.02
N LYS A 290 28.37 11.42 -10.48
CA LYS A 290 28.79 10.04 -10.76
C LYS A 290 29.87 9.98 -11.83
N ASP A 291 29.70 10.72 -12.92
CA ASP A 291 30.67 10.81 -14.02
C ASP A 291 32.01 11.45 -13.57
N SER A 292 31.98 12.21 -12.48
CA SER A 292 33.17 12.81 -11.86
C SER A 292 33.84 11.91 -10.83
N GLY A 293 33.33 10.68 -10.62
CA GLY A 293 33.93 9.67 -9.75
C GLY A 293 33.46 9.70 -8.30
N TYR A 294 32.43 10.48 -7.97
CA TYR A 294 31.83 10.52 -6.63
C TYR A 294 30.50 9.77 -6.60
N THR A 295 30.11 9.27 -5.42
CA THR A 295 28.80 8.66 -5.21
C THR A 295 27.74 9.75 -5.07
N PRO A 296 26.73 9.84 -5.96
CA PRO A 296 25.62 10.77 -5.80
C PRO A 296 24.58 10.25 -4.82
N MET A 297 23.88 11.16 -4.15
CA MET A 297 22.78 10.83 -3.25
C MET A 297 21.69 11.91 -3.30
N ILE A 298 20.45 11.53 -3.01
CA ILE A 298 19.31 12.45 -2.93
C ILE A 298 18.93 12.61 -1.47
N TYR A 299 18.87 13.85 -0.99
CA TYR A 299 18.23 14.16 0.28
C TYR A 299 16.81 14.67 0.06
N GLY A 300 15.90 14.21 0.93
CA GLY A 300 14.53 14.68 0.97
C GLY A 300 13.70 14.00 2.04
N ASN A 301 12.47 14.45 2.20
CA ASN A 301 11.51 13.81 3.10
C ASN A 301 10.52 12.94 2.29
N ASN A 302 9.54 12.33 2.96
CA ASN A 302 8.53 11.52 2.29
C ASN A 302 7.74 12.29 1.21
N GLU A 303 7.55 13.59 1.37
CA GLU A 303 6.90 14.41 0.33
C GLU A 303 7.78 14.50 -0.92
N THR A 304 9.09 14.72 -0.76
CA THR A 304 10.06 14.71 -1.86
C THR A 304 9.97 13.41 -2.65
N PHE A 305 10.12 12.28 -1.97
CA PHE A 305 10.17 10.97 -2.62
C PHE A 305 8.80 10.47 -3.11
N ALA A 306 7.68 10.87 -2.50
CA ALA A 306 6.35 10.40 -2.90
C ALA A 306 5.64 11.30 -3.92
N LEU A 307 5.92 12.61 -3.92
CA LEU A 307 5.17 13.58 -4.73
C LEU A 307 6.04 14.39 -5.70
N MET A 308 7.35 14.54 -5.44
CA MET A 308 8.21 15.41 -6.26
C MET A 308 9.08 14.62 -7.25
N LEU A 309 9.32 13.34 -7.01
CA LEU A 309 10.20 12.50 -7.84
C LEU A 309 9.44 11.32 -8.43
N ASN A 310 9.81 10.91 -9.64
CA ASN A 310 9.48 9.59 -10.16
C ASN A 310 10.50 8.59 -9.60
N MET A 311 10.12 7.86 -8.54
CA MET A 311 11.03 6.94 -7.83
C MET A 311 11.63 5.85 -8.73
N ALA A 312 10.90 5.38 -9.74
CA ALA A 312 11.41 4.36 -10.66
C ALA A 312 12.59 4.86 -11.51
N GLU A 313 12.67 6.17 -11.77
CA GLU A 313 13.77 6.77 -12.54
C GLU A 313 15.00 7.11 -11.69
N VAL A 314 14.86 7.14 -10.35
CA VAL A 314 15.94 7.45 -9.40
C VAL A 314 16.26 6.27 -8.47
N GLU A 315 15.81 5.07 -8.82
CA GLU A 315 15.97 3.87 -8.00
C GLU A 315 17.45 3.55 -7.73
N ASP A 316 18.32 3.75 -8.73
CA ASP A 316 19.76 3.47 -8.67
C ASP A 316 20.59 4.53 -7.91
N ILE A 317 19.95 5.54 -7.34
CA ILE A 317 20.61 6.62 -6.59
C ILE A 317 20.34 6.43 -5.10
N ASP A 318 21.39 6.55 -4.27
CA ASP A 318 21.27 6.45 -2.81
C ASP A 318 20.35 7.53 -2.23
N LYS A 319 19.67 7.21 -1.13
CA LYS A 319 18.66 8.09 -0.51
C LYS A 319 19.05 8.43 0.93
N TRP A 320 19.04 9.71 1.24
CA TRP A 320 19.11 10.27 2.58
C TRP A 320 17.74 10.84 2.96
N VAL A 321 17.07 10.17 3.88
CA VAL A 321 15.66 10.42 4.18
C VAL A 321 15.52 11.23 5.47
N ALA A 322 14.78 12.34 5.42
CA ALA A 322 14.38 13.10 6.60
C ALA A 322 13.04 12.61 7.16
N PHE A 323 13.07 12.08 8.39
CA PHE A 323 11.86 11.68 9.12
C PHE A 323 12.09 11.68 10.64
N TYR A 324 11.54 12.65 11.37
CA TYR A 324 11.95 12.91 12.76
C TYR A 324 11.23 12.08 13.84
N ASN A 325 10.47 11.06 13.46
CA ASN A 325 9.76 10.19 14.40
C ASN A 325 10.31 8.76 14.35
N VAL A 326 10.20 8.02 15.45
CA VAL A 326 10.49 6.59 15.53
C VAL A 326 9.16 5.87 15.83
N PRO A 327 8.79 4.80 15.13
CA PRO A 327 9.55 4.13 14.06
C PRO A 327 9.60 4.95 12.76
N LEU A 328 10.58 4.63 11.90
CA LEU A 328 10.71 5.23 10.56
C LEU A 328 9.44 4.99 9.75
N TYR A 329 8.98 6.01 9.03
CA TYR A 329 7.90 5.88 8.07
C TYR A 329 8.40 6.18 6.66
N PHE A 330 9.11 5.24 6.04
CA PHE A 330 9.56 5.31 4.66
C PHE A 330 9.67 3.88 4.13
N PRO A 331 9.07 3.51 2.99
CA PRO A 331 9.00 2.10 2.57
C PRO A 331 10.18 1.62 1.71
N TYR A 332 10.90 2.53 1.04
CA TYR A 332 11.95 2.17 0.08
C TYR A 332 13.30 2.01 0.77
N GLU A 333 14.27 1.37 0.11
CA GLU A 333 15.66 1.34 0.56
C GLU A 333 16.23 2.76 0.69
N PHE A 334 17.08 2.96 1.69
CA PHE A 334 17.77 4.20 1.96
C PHE A 334 19.08 3.89 2.67
N SER A 335 20.04 4.81 2.55
CA SER A 335 21.39 4.61 3.09
C SER A 335 21.58 5.43 4.36
N ILE A 336 20.89 6.57 4.46
CA ILE A 336 21.00 7.50 5.59
C ILE A 336 19.62 7.98 6.03
N TRP A 337 19.41 8.08 7.34
CA TRP A 337 18.19 8.62 7.93
C TRP A 337 18.50 9.79 8.87
N GLN A 338 18.02 10.99 8.52
CA GLN A 338 17.97 12.13 9.42
C GLN A 338 16.77 12.00 10.37
N TYR A 339 17.05 11.68 11.63
CA TYR A 339 16.02 11.32 12.62
C TYR A 339 15.78 12.41 13.68
N SER A 340 16.51 13.51 13.61
CA SER A 340 16.36 14.67 14.49
C SER A 340 16.88 15.94 13.81
N ALA A 341 16.17 17.05 13.98
CA ALA A 341 16.65 18.39 13.64
C ALA A 341 16.96 19.25 14.89
N SER A 342 16.98 18.63 16.07
CA SER A 342 17.13 19.30 17.37
C SER A 342 18.14 18.60 18.28
N GLY A 343 19.10 17.89 17.66
CA GLY A 343 20.21 17.28 18.36
C GLY A 343 21.07 18.33 19.08
N LYS A 344 21.73 17.91 20.16
CA LYS A 344 22.68 18.74 20.90
C LYS A 344 23.94 17.95 21.13
N ILE A 345 25.07 18.53 20.76
CA ILE A 345 26.37 17.89 20.86
C ILE A 345 27.40 18.90 21.35
N ASP A 346 28.38 18.44 22.12
CA ASP A 346 29.45 19.34 22.56
C ASP A 346 30.26 19.79 21.33
N GLY A 347 30.69 21.05 21.36
CA GLY A 347 31.34 21.71 20.23
C GLY A 347 30.40 22.47 19.28
N ILE A 348 29.07 22.31 19.40
CA ILE A 348 28.07 23.10 18.66
C ILE A 348 27.17 23.84 19.65
N LYS A 349 27.06 25.17 19.53
CA LYS A 349 26.30 26.01 20.48
C LYS A 349 24.77 25.86 20.36
N GLY A 350 24.29 25.42 19.19
CA GLY A 350 22.88 25.36 18.83
C GLY A 350 22.38 23.94 18.62
N GLU A 351 21.26 23.85 17.93
CA GLU A 351 20.72 22.58 17.44
C GLU A 351 21.50 22.12 16.21
N VAL A 352 21.64 20.80 16.09
CA VAL A 352 22.26 20.14 14.95
C VAL A 352 21.43 18.93 14.55
N ASP A 353 21.44 18.65 13.26
CA ASP A 353 20.72 17.53 12.68
C ASP A 353 21.49 16.23 12.95
N PHE A 354 20.78 15.19 13.38
CA PHE A 354 21.36 13.88 13.67
C PHE A 354 20.94 12.85 12.64
N ASN A 355 21.93 12.09 12.19
CA ASN A 355 21.81 11.10 11.15
C ASN A 355 22.30 9.73 11.62
N ILE A 356 21.69 8.67 11.07
CA ILE A 356 22.20 7.31 11.14
C ILE A 356 22.48 6.82 9.73
N CYS A 357 23.69 6.29 9.51
CA CYS A 357 24.05 5.60 8.30
C CYS A 357 23.82 4.10 8.51
N VAL A 358 22.93 3.52 7.70
CA VAL A 358 22.51 2.12 7.81
C VAL A 358 23.18 1.20 6.79
N GLN A 359 23.81 1.80 5.77
CA GLN A 359 24.54 1.10 4.72
C GLN A 359 25.72 1.96 4.27
N LYS A 360 26.90 1.35 4.11
CA LYS A 360 28.06 2.01 3.46
C LYS A 360 28.35 1.31 2.14
N GLY A 361 28.39 2.09 1.08
CA GLY A 361 28.51 1.60 -0.30
C GLY A 361 29.41 2.46 -1.19
N TRP A 362 30.24 3.32 -0.61
CA TRP A 362 31.02 4.35 -1.30
C TRP A 362 32.49 4.32 -0.92
#